data_AF-A0A9N9KV62-F1
#
_entry.id   AF-A0A9N9KV62-F1
#
_cell.length_a   1.000
_cell.length_b   1.000
_cell.length_c   1.000
_cell.angle_alpha   90.00
_cell.angle_beta   90.00
_cell.angle_gamma   90.00
#
_symmetry.space_group_name_H-M   'P 1'
#
loop_
_entity.id
_entity.type
_entity.pdbx_description
1 polymer ?
#
loop_
_entity_poly.entity_id
_entity_poly.type
_entity_poly.pdbx_seq_one_letter_code
_entity_poly.pdbx_strand_id
1 'polypeptide(L)'
;MVYCGKPSRGCQMCRTRRIKCDETKPTCNQCAKSRRQCPGYKDDFDLVFRNETQATERRARKASNGKKGNNQIVISSSQPVFNTDDDGDSFIPSGSDKETGMVRLAPMVLSIPVEEQAPCYFLENFVVASTNAVDTPRGYFDFLAPLMKNEGPEDHLTLAFNAASLAALANRPNTRSKLDMKQMAMASYAKALKATNLALQSPTLQKTDQTLAAILMLGFYETVCTNNTNPAAWYSHVNGAIQIVRMRGKKQLRTKVGQSLFQVVRTQMVINCMTSSKVPSMGADWWTPDIGEDYGVAITRIKLHIAELRAEMNDTLSTCPRTPEYFQMVADIMRRAHVMEQEYHEWEASLPEWWRPKTVAWVDNHAATDFSKSEVCPGKVESYHNIWVATIWNHARVARIGASGIIVRCAAWMCSPVDYRTTPEYAHATRLCVDLVTDIISSVPFHLGWDIGKGGSLSSADPLSFEAGLEAFSNPKGYGGFFALWPLFVCSTADYITDSQRAWVKGRMMYISETLGLNHAKVLAGFQIRVPSMIIRRDNIGRTPQSQIMAAHVYTPPSPNAPKSGQVINMNSHGNTANAMNGYTMSPLQQRELMQKEIFEKERLSLLKKAGDNQPEVEKLMAKYLAV
;
A
#
# COMPACT_ATOMS: atom_id res chain seq x y z
N MET A 1 28.32 -42.81 4.62
CA MET A 1 26.87 -43.12 4.55
C MET A 1 26.24 -42.66 5.85
N VAL A 2 25.35 -41.66 5.81
CA VAL A 2 24.55 -41.24 6.97
C VAL A 2 23.08 -41.47 6.59
N TYR A 3 22.41 -42.28 7.42
CA TYR A 3 21.05 -42.78 7.17
C TYR A 3 20.05 -41.61 7.16
N CYS A 4 19.45 -41.29 6.00
CA CYS A 4 18.39 -40.30 5.86
C CYS A 4 17.01 -40.92 6.11
N GLY A 5 16.77 -41.40 7.33
CA GLY A 5 15.44 -41.84 7.76
C GLY A 5 14.47 -40.67 7.97
N LYS A 6 13.16 -40.96 7.99
CA LYS A 6 12.09 -39.98 8.30
C LYS A 6 12.38 -39.27 9.65
N PRO A 7 12.23 -37.95 9.76
CA PRO A 7 12.43 -37.23 11.02
C PRO A 7 11.50 -37.76 12.13
N SER A 8 12.02 -37.88 13.35
CA SER A 8 11.23 -38.30 14.52
C SER A 8 10.11 -37.31 14.82
N ARG A 9 8.87 -37.81 14.97
CA ARG A 9 7.65 -37.06 15.32
C ARG A 9 7.53 -36.74 16.81
N GLY A 10 8.46 -37.21 17.64
CA GLY A 10 8.46 -36.94 19.07
C GLY A 10 8.60 -35.45 19.41
N CYS A 11 8.07 -35.03 20.55
CA CYS A 11 8.18 -33.64 21.01
C CYS A 11 9.65 -33.23 21.19
N GLN A 12 9.92 -31.93 21.08
CA GLN A 12 11.30 -31.42 21.10
C GLN A 12 12.05 -31.79 22.38
N MET A 13 11.36 -31.78 23.53
CA MET A 13 11.96 -32.12 24.82
C MET A 13 12.40 -33.60 24.90
N CYS A 14 11.58 -34.53 24.41
CA CYS A 14 11.96 -35.96 24.35
C CYS A 14 13.10 -36.20 23.36
N ARG A 15 13.12 -35.49 22.22
CA ARG A 15 14.19 -35.59 21.21
C ARG A 15 15.53 -35.10 21.75
N THR A 16 15.56 -33.94 22.41
CA THR A 16 16.78 -33.41 23.04
C THR A 16 17.30 -34.38 24.10
N ARG A 17 16.41 -35.01 24.85
CA ARG A 17 16.75 -36.03 25.86
C ARG A 17 17.08 -37.40 25.26
N ARG A 18 16.92 -37.59 23.95
CA ARG A 18 17.11 -38.86 23.23
C ARG A 18 16.31 -40.03 23.84
N ILE A 19 15.12 -39.74 24.35
CA ILE A 19 14.17 -40.75 24.86
C ILE A 19 12.98 -40.91 23.91
N LYS A 20 12.35 -42.08 23.90
CA LYS A 20 11.16 -42.34 23.06
C LYS A 20 9.99 -41.50 23.57
N CYS A 21 9.41 -40.70 22.67
CA CYS A 21 8.19 -39.95 22.95
C CYS A 21 6.97 -40.83 22.67
N ASP A 22 5.94 -40.69 23.50
CA ASP A 22 4.66 -41.39 23.38
C ASP A 22 3.62 -40.63 22.53
N GLU A 23 3.97 -39.43 22.03
CA GLU A 23 3.18 -38.65 21.06
C GLU A 23 1.75 -38.24 21.49
N THR A 24 1.41 -38.37 22.78
CA THR A 24 0.11 -37.93 23.32
C THR A 24 -0.06 -36.41 23.32
N LYS A 25 -1.18 -35.91 22.78
CA LYS A 25 -1.52 -34.47 22.76
C LYS A 25 -2.48 -34.11 23.91
N PRO A 26 -2.40 -32.90 24.51
CA PRO A 26 -1.53 -31.77 24.14
C PRO A 26 -0.09 -31.86 24.68
N THR A 27 0.19 -32.73 25.66
CA THR A 27 1.52 -32.92 26.26
C THR A 27 1.87 -34.39 26.39
N CYS A 28 3.12 -34.76 26.11
CA CYS A 28 3.57 -36.15 26.22
C CYS A 28 3.65 -36.63 27.68
N ASN A 29 3.35 -37.90 27.96
CA ASN A 29 3.36 -38.40 29.34
C ASN A 29 4.78 -38.42 29.93
N GLN A 30 5.81 -38.54 29.10
CA GLN A 30 7.21 -38.50 29.55
C GLN A 30 7.58 -37.12 30.12
N CYS A 31 7.11 -36.04 29.49
CA CYS A 31 7.28 -34.68 30.00
C CYS A 31 6.43 -34.47 31.26
N ALA A 32 5.17 -34.92 31.26
CA ALA A 32 4.26 -34.79 32.39
C ALA A 32 4.79 -35.50 33.65
N LYS A 33 5.21 -36.76 33.54
CA LYS A 33 5.78 -37.53 34.67
C LYS A 33 7.07 -36.92 35.20
N SER A 34 7.90 -36.34 34.32
CA SER A 34 9.12 -35.65 34.73
C SER A 34 8.89 -34.21 35.26
N ARG A 35 7.62 -33.76 35.35
CA ARG A 35 7.20 -32.40 35.73
C ARG A 35 7.91 -31.30 34.93
N ARG A 36 8.14 -31.53 33.63
CA ARG A 36 8.75 -30.57 32.71
C ARG A 36 7.73 -30.06 31.71
N GLN A 37 7.80 -28.76 31.40
CA GLN A 37 6.94 -28.16 30.39
C GLN A 37 7.22 -28.77 29.02
N CYS A 38 6.18 -29.36 28.41
CA CYS A 38 6.27 -29.92 27.07
C CYS A 38 6.07 -28.80 26.05
N PRO A 39 7.03 -28.52 25.15
CA PRO A 39 6.92 -27.45 24.16
C PRO A 39 5.96 -27.80 23.00
N GLY A 40 5.29 -28.96 23.04
CA GLY A 40 4.42 -29.44 21.96
C GLY A 40 5.16 -30.19 20.86
N TYR A 41 4.42 -30.51 19.79
CA TYR A 41 4.88 -31.24 18.61
C TYR A 41 5.04 -30.26 17.44
N LYS A 42 6.00 -30.50 16.55
CA LYS A 42 6.13 -29.70 15.33
C LYS A 42 4.92 -29.93 14.42
N ASP A 43 4.47 -28.87 13.76
CA ASP A 43 3.39 -28.93 12.78
C ASP A 43 3.87 -29.65 11.50
N ASP A 44 3.01 -30.47 10.89
CA ASP A 44 3.39 -31.35 9.77
C ASP A 44 3.84 -30.55 8.53
N PHE A 45 3.49 -29.25 8.45
CA PHE A 45 3.92 -28.32 7.40
C PHE A 45 5.39 -27.89 7.49
N ASP A 46 6.03 -27.96 8.66
CA ASP A 46 7.44 -27.59 8.86
C ASP A 46 8.44 -28.68 8.44
N LEU A 47 7.95 -29.85 8.02
CA LEU A 47 8.77 -31.00 7.60
C LEU A 47 9.11 -31.02 6.09
N VAL A 48 8.65 -30.04 5.30
CA VAL A 48 8.68 -30.09 3.81
C VAL A 48 9.53 -29.00 3.15
N PHE A 49 10.37 -28.26 3.87
CA PHE A 49 11.34 -27.35 3.23
C PHE A 49 12.78 -27.86 3.33
N ARG A 50 13.25 -28.47 2.25
CA ARG A 50 14.69 -28.66 1.98
C ARG A 50 15.14 -27.69 0.90
N ASN A 51 16.19 -26.94 1.20
CA ASN A 51 16.86 -26.05 0.26
C ASN A 51 17.73 -26.89 -0.70
N GLU A 52 17.26 -27.09 -1.94
CA GLU A 52 17.95 -27.85 -2.98
C GLU A 52 19.00 -27.06 -3.78
N THR A 53 19.23 -25.78 -3.44
CA THR A 53 20.05 -24.85 -4.23
C THR A 53 21.45 -25.41 -4.51
N GLN A 54 22.08 -26.05 -3.52
CA GLN A 54 23.42 -26.64 -3.69
C GLN A 54 23.44 -27.91 -4.56
N ALA A 55 22.35 -28.69 -4.58
CA ALA A 55 22.25 -29.88 -5.44
C ALA A 55 22.06 -29.46 -6.91
N THR A 56 21.29 -28.39 -7.14
CA THR A 56 21.06 -27.79 -8.46
C THR A 56 22.32 -27.12 -9.02
N GLU A 57 23.08 -26.38 -8.19
CA GLU A 57 24.38 -25.81 -8.61
C GLU A 57 25.39 -26.87 -9.03
N ARG A 58 25.45 -28.01 -8.33
CA ARG A 58 26.35 -29.11 -8.69
C ARG A 58 25.96 -29.79 -10.00
N ARG A 59 24.65 -29.87 -10.32
CA ARG A 59 24.17 -30.39 -11.61
C ARG A 59 24.45 -29.42 -12.75
N ALA A 60 24.28 -28.12 -12.52
CA ALA A 60 24.58 -27.07 -13.52
C ALA A 60 26.07 -27.02 -13.87
N ARG A 61 26.99 -27.13 -12.89
CA ARG A 61 28.44 -27.15 -13.14
C ARG A 61 28.92 -28.41 -13.88
N LYS A 62 28.22 -29.54 -13.74
CA LYS A 62 28.53 -30.76 -14.51
C LYS A 62 28.10 -30.66 -15.97
N ALA A 63 27.02 -29.94 -16.25
CA ALA A 63 26.54 -29.71 -17.61
C ALA A 63 27.41 -28.72 -18.40
N SER A 64 28.07 -27.75 -17.73
CA SER A 64 28.92 -26.76 -18.40
C SER A 64 30.31 -27.27 -18.80
N ASN A 65 30.83 -28.32 -18.15
CA ASN A 65 32.16 -28.87 -18.45
C ASN A 65 32.18 -29.94 -19.55
N GLY A 66 31.02 -30.31 -20.12
CA GLY A 66 30.87 -31.42 -21.08
C GLY A 66 30.87 -31.07 -22.56
N LYS A 67 31.05 -29.79 -22.97
CA LYS A 67 31.04 -29.39 -24.39
C LYS A 67 32.22 -28.50 -24.74
N LYS A 68 33.39 -29.13 -24.93
CA LYS A 68 34.42 -28.67 -25.87
C LYS A 68 34.65 -29.78 -26.88
N GLY A 69 34.02 -29.65 -28.04
CA GLY A 69 34.15 -30.56 -29.17
C GLY A 69 33.70 -29.82 -30.43
N ASN A 70 34.67 -29.54 -31.28
CA ASN A 70 34.65 -28.85 -32.56
C ASN A 70 33.43 -29.19 -33.45
N ASN A 71 32.84 -28.20 -34.13
CA ASN A 71 32.76 -28.22 -35.60
C ASN A 71 32.12 -26.98 -36.23
N GLN A 72 32.67 -26.66 -37.40
CA GLN A 72 32.43 -25.54 -38.28
C GLN A 72 31.02 -25.49 -38.86
N ILE A 73 30.56 -24.27 -39.11
CA ILE A 73 29.33 -23.91 -39.80
C ILE A 73 29.63 -23.86 -41.30
N VAL A 74 28.92 -24.65 -42.11
CA VAL A 74 28.77 -24.45 -43.56
C VAL A 74 27.30 -24.22 -43.85
N ILE A 75 27.01 -23.07 -44.44
CA ILE A 75 25.69 -22.65 -44.90
C ILE A 75 25.48 -23.21 -46.30
N SER A 76 24.34 -23.84 -46.56
CA SER A 76 23.84 -24.01 -47.93
C SER A 76 22.31 -24.01 -47.94
N SER A 77 21.79 -23.07 -48.73
CA SER A 77 20.41 -22.85 -49.11
C SER A 77 19.96 -23.85 -50.17
N SER A 78 18.74 -24.39 -50.08
CA SER A 78 17.92 -24.73 -51.26
C SER A 78 16.45 -24.99 -50.87
N GLN A 79 15.56 -24.53 -51.73
CA GLN A 79 14.09 -24.63 -51.64
C GLN A 79 13.58 -26.07 -51.88
N PRO A 80 12.33 -26.40 -51.51
CA PRO A 80 11.73 -27.67 -51.87
C PRO A 80 11.03 -27.60 -53.23
N VAL A 81 11.38 -28.54 -54.11
CA VAL A 81 10.67 -28.84 -55.36
C VAL A 81 9.82 -30.10 -55.12
N PHE A 82 8.55 -30.03 -55.55
CA PHE A 82 7.61 -31.14 -55.61
C PHE A 82 8.10 -32.26 -56.54
N ASN A 83 7.85 -33.51 -56.16
CA ASN A 83 7.67 -34.61 -57.12
C ASN A 83 6.69 -35.64 -56.55
N THR A 84 5.81 -36.10 -57.44
CA THR A 84 4.76 -37.11 -57.31
C THR A 84 5.26 -38.48 -57.76
N ASP A 85 4.35 -39.47 -57.66
CA ASP A 85 4.31 -40.80 -58.30
C ASP A 85 4.72 -41.94 -57.34
N ASP A 86 3.78 -42.75 -56.81
CA ASP A 86 2.90 -43.79 -57.40
C ASP A 86 3.62 -45.14 -57.59
N ASP A 87 3.23 -46.14 -56.78
CA ASP A 87 2.89 -47.50 -57.22
C ASP A 87 2.50 -48.39 -56.03
N GLY A 88 1.44 -49.18 -56.22
CA GLY A 88 0.77 -49.97 -55.19
C GLY A 88 1.28 -51.41 -55.04
N ASP A 89 0.80 -52.09 -53.98
CA ASP A 89 0.33 -53.46 -54.10
C ASP A 89 -0.63 -53.84 -52.96
N SER A 90 -1.53 -54.77 -53.27
CA SER A 90 -2.74 -55.12 -52.53
C SER A 90 -2.53 -56.33 -51.62
N PHE A 91 -2.97 -56.29 -50.35
CA PHE A 91 -3.27 -57.51 -49.58
C PHE A 91 -4.31 -57.23 -48.47
N ILE A 92 -5.48 -57.87 -48.59
CA ILE A 92 -6.55 -58.05 -47.58
C ILE A 92 -6.84 -59.58 -47.66
N PRO A 93 -7.02 -60.37 -46.55
CA PRO A 93 -8.06 -60.08 -45.56
C PRO A 93 -7.90 -60.59 -44.11
N SER A 94 -8.76 -60.01 -43.26
CA SER A 94 -9.56 -60.63 -42.17
C SER A 94 -9.20 -60.31 -40.72
N GLY A 95 -10.18 -59.71 -40.02
CA GLY A 95 -10.42 -59.90 -38.58
C GLY A 95 -10.57 -58.60 -37.78
N SER A 96 -11.82 -58.25 -37.43
CA SER A 96 -12.27 -57.57 -36.18
C SER A 96 -11.33 -56.52 -35.56
N ASP A 97 -11.65 -55.23 -35.51
CA ASP A 97 -12.78 -54.68 -34.77
C ASP A 97 -13.13 -53.25 -35.24
N LYS A 98 -14.43 -52.96 -35.26
CA LYS A 98 -14.95 -51.62 -35.51
C LYS A 98 -14.78 -50.76 -34.26
N GLU A 99 -13.72 -49.97 -34.20
CA GLU A 99 -13.76 -48.69 -33.48
C GLU A 99 -13.55 -47.57 -34.50
N THR A 100 -14.67 -46.94 -34.87
CA THR A 100 -14.68 -45.63 -35.51
C THR A 100 -13.91 -44.65 -34.64
N GLY A 101 -12.65 -44.41 -35.02
CA GLY A 101 -11.83 -43.33 -34.50
C GLY A 101 -12.46 -41.99 -34.86
N MET A 102 -13.42 -41.55 -34.05
CA MET A 102 -13.84 -40.16 -34.01
C MET A 102 -12.62 -39.38 -33.53
N VAL A 103 -11.87 -38.80 -34.47
CA VAL A 103 -10.98 -37.67 -34.17
C VAL A 103 -11.87 -36.63 -33.51
N ARG A 104 -11.79 -36.53 -32.18
CA ARG A 104 -12.37 -35.40 -31.45
C ARG A 104 -11.56 -34.18 -31.90
N LEU A 105 -12.01 -33.54 -32.97
CA LEU A 105 -11.69 -32.15 -33.23
C LEU A 105 -12.15 -31.39 -31.98
N ALA A 106 -11.20 -31.06 -31.10
CA ALA A 106 -11.47 -30.11 -30.04
C ALA A 106 -12.10 -28.90 -30.72
N PRO A 107 -13.25 -28.38 -30.23
CA PRO A 107 -13.85 -27.23 -30.85
C PRO A 107 -12.79 -26.15 -30.89
N MET A 108 -12.44 -25.72 -32.10
CA MET A 108 -11.52 -24.62 -32.34
C MET A 108 -12.25 -23.37 -31.85
N VAL A 109 -12.17 -23.10 -30.55
CA VAL A 109 -12.74 -21.91 -29.96
C VAL A 109 -11.93 -20.76 -30.55
N LEU A 110 -12.56 -19.99 -31.44
CA LEU A 110 -12.03 -18.70 -31.90
C LEU A 110 -11.93 -17.80 -30.66
N SER A 111 -10.78 -17.83 -29.99
CA SER A 111 -10.47 -16.93 -28.89
C SER A 111 -9.91 -15.64 -29.48
N ILE A 112 -10.50 -14.50 -29.10
CA ILE A 112 -9.95 -13.18 -29.39
C ILE A 112 -8.49 -13.15 -28.85
N PRO A 113 -7.50 -12.66 -29.60
CA PRO A 113 -6.13 -12.54 -29.10
C PRO A 113 -6.07 -11.73 -27.80
N VAL A 114 -5.17 -12.10 -26.90
CA VAL A 114 -5.03 -11.45 -25.59
C VAL A 114 -4.65 -9.98 -25.75
N GLU A 115 -3.90 -9.68 -26.81
CA GLU A 115 -3.47 -8.35 -27.23
C GLU A 115 -4.65 -7.43 -27.58
N GLU A 116 -5.80 -7.99 -27.97
CA GLU A 116 -7.03 -7.24 -28.22
C GLU A 116 -7.93 -7.20 -26.98
N GLN A 117 -8.00 -8.31 -26.23
CA GLN A 117 -8.81 -8.37 -25.00
C GLN A 117 -8.33 -7.39 -23.93
N ALA A 118 -7.01 -7.27 -23.75
CA ALA A 118 -6.42 -6.48 -22.67
C ALA A 118 -6.74 -4.98 -22.79
N PRO A 119 -6.53 -4.30 -23.93
CA PRO A 119 -6.99 -2.94 -24.17
C PRO A 119 -8.47 -2.74 -23.86
N CYS A 120 -9.36 -3.59 -24.39
CA CYS A 120 -10.80 -3.48 -24.15
C CYS A 120 -11.15 -3.60 -22.67
N TYR A 121 -10.56 -4.58 -21.97
CA TYR A 121 -10.74 -4.74 -20.54
C TYR A 121 -10.28 -3.50 -19.76
N PHE A 122 -9.15 -2.91 -20.14
CA PHE A 122 -8.62 -1.72 -19.48
C PHE A 122 -9.55 -0.51 -19.67
N LEU A 123 -9.96 -0.24 -20.91
CA LEU A 123 -10.86 0.87 -21.24
C LEU A 123 -12.17 0.74 -20.44
N GLU A 124 -12.74 -0.45 -20.39
CA GLU A 124 -14.01 -0.70 -19.69
C GLU A 124 -13.90 -0.56 -18.16
N ASN A 125 -12.76 -0.92 -17.58
CA ASN A 125 -12.62 -1.00 -16.11
C ASN A 125 -11.90 0.18 -15.47
N PHE A 126 -11.07 0.91 -16.22
CA PHE A 126 -10.20 1.94 -15.65
C PHE A 126 -10.28 3.31 -16.33
N VAL A 127 -10.98 3.42 -17.46
CA VAL A 127 -11.23 4.71 -18.11
C VAL A 127 -12.61 5.22 -17.71
N VAL A 128 -12.67 6.47 -17.25
CA VAL A 128 -13.91 7.20 -17.04
C VAL A 128 -14.00 8.24 -18.14
N ALA A 129 -14.99 8.11 -19.03
CA ALA A 129 -15.17 9.05 -20.12
C ALA A 129 -15.64 10.42 -19.58
N SER A 130 -15.05 11.51 -20.09
CA SER A 130 -15.64 12.84 -19.92
C SER A 130 -16.91 12.91 -20.77
N THR A 131 -18.03 13.33 -20.18
CA THR A 131 -19.26 13.61 -20.92
C THR A 131 -19.44 15.12 -21.01
N ASN A 132 -20.05 15.61 -22.10
CA ASN A 132 -20.44 17.02 -22.19
C ASN A 132 -21.67 17.34 -21.30
N ALA A 133 -22.16 16.38 -20.52
CA ALA A 133 -23.21 16.62 -19.54
C ALA A 133 -22.65 17.46 -18.40
N VAL A 134 -23.47 18.40 -17.90
CA VAL A 134 -23.16 19.28 -16.76
C VAL A 134 -22.67 18.48 -15.54
N ASP A 135 -23.10 17.22 -15.44
CA ASP A 135 -22.91 16.38 -14.26
C ASP A 135 -21.56 15.63 -14.22
N THR A 136 -20.92 15.37 -15.38
CA THR A 136 -19.64 14.64 -15.44
C THR A 136 -18.64 15.34 -16.36
N PRO A 137 -18.20 16.56 -16.00
CA PRO A 137 -17.33 17.37 -16.86
C PRO A 137 -15.93 16.78 -17.05
N ARG A 138 -15.56 15.77 -16.26
CA ARG A 138 -14.19 15.27 -16.13
C ARG A 138 -14.09 13.78 -16.40
N GLY A 139 -13.10 13.41 -17.21
CA GLY A 139 -12.71 12.02 -17.41
C GLY A 139 -11.46 11.63 -16.62
N TYR A 140 -11.18 10.34 -16.56
CA TYR A 140 -9.95 9.78 -16.00
C TYR A 140 -9.40 8.79 -17.01
N PHE A 141 -8.15 9.01 -17.46
CA PHE A 141 -7.54 8.29 -18.58
C PHE A 141 -8.31 8.37 -19.91
N ASP A 142 -9.27 9.28 -20.04
CA ASP A 142 -10.02 9.54 -21.28
C ASP A 142 -9.15 10.11 -22.41
N PHE A 143 -7.94 10.59 -22.09
CA PHE A 143 -6.91 10.95 -23.07
C PHE A 143 -6.37 9.75 -23.88
N LEU A 144 -6.54 8.50 -23.41
CA LEU A 144 -5.97 7.34 -24.08
C LEU A 144 -6.60 7.11 -25.45
N ALA A 145 -7.93 7.11 -25.53
CA ALA A 145 -8.65 6.86 -26.78
C ALA A 145 -8.24 7.81 -27.93
N PRO A 146 -8.16 9.15 -27.76
CA PRO A 146 -7.72 10.04 -28.83
C PRO A 146 -6.22 9.93 -29.14
N LEU A 147 -5.35 9.63 -28.16
CA LEU A 147 -3.92 9.49 -28.40
C LEU A 147 -3.60 8.20 -29.17
N MET A 148 -4.19 7.08 -28.78
CA MET A 148 -3.94 5.76 -29.38
C MET A 148 -4.29 5.68 -30.88
N LYS A 149 -5.13 6.58 -31.41
CA LYS A 149 -5.48 6.62 -32.84
C LYS A 149 -4.29 6.92 -33.75
N ASN A 150 -3.25 7.58 -33.23
CA ASN A 150 -2.10 8.03 -34.01
C ASN A 150 -0.81 7.26 -33.70
N GLU A 151 -0.86 6.25 -32.84
CA GLU A 151 0.31 5.51 -32.39
C GLU A 151 0.53 4.22 -33.18
N GLY A 152 1.79 3.92 -33.47
CA GLY A 152 2.24 2.63 -33.97
C GLY A 152 2.45 1.60 -32.85
N PRO A 153 2.68 0.32 -33.21
CA PRO A 153 2.82 -0.78 -32.25
C PRO A 153 4.07 -0.69 -31.37
N GLU A 154 5.14 -0.08 -31.87
CA GLU A 154 6.43 0.06 -31.16
C GLU A 154 6.61 1.43 -30.49
N ASP A 155 5.59 2.29 -30.55
CA ASP A 155 5.63 3.59 -29.89
C ASP A 155 5.55 3.44 -28.36
N HIS A 156 6.22 4.35 -27.65
CA HIS A 156 6.37 4.27 -26.19
C HIS A 156 5.03 4.29 -25.45
N LEU A 157 4.03 5.02 -25.96
CA LEU A 157 2.68 5.02 -25.39
C LEU A 157 2.00 3.66 -25.59
N THR A 158 2.03 3.11 -26.81
CA THR A 158 1.44 1.79 -27.11
C THR A 158 2.04 0.70 -26.25
N LEU A 159 3.37 0.67 -26.12
CA LEU A 159 4.07 -0.29 -25.28
C LEU A 159 3.69 -0.15 -23.79
N ALA A 160 3.60 1.09 -23.28
CA ALA A 160 3.22 1.35 -21.90
C ALA A 160 1.76 0.97 -21.61
N PHE A 161 0.85 1.30 -22.53
CA PHE A 161 -0.56 0.95 -22.44
C PHE A 161 -0.76 -0.58 -22.50
N ASN A 162 -0.07 -1.27 -23.42
CA ASN A 162 -0.10 -2.73 -23.51
C ASN A 162 0.43 -3.39 -22.23
N ALA A 163 1.49 -2.85 -21.64
CA ALA A 163 1.98 -3.34 -20.36
C ALA A 163 0.91 -3.24 -19.26
N ALA A 164 0.31 -2.06 -19.09
CA ALA A 164 -0.71 -1.80 -18.08
C ALA A 164 -1.98 -2.64 -18.30
N SER A 165 -2.44 -2.76 -19.55
CA SER A 165 -3.65 -3.48 -19.91
C SER A 165 -3.51 -5.00 -19.76
N LEU A 166 -2.39 -5.58 -20.21
CA LEU A 166 -2.07 -7.00 -20.03
C LEU A 166 -1.95 -7.34 -18.55
N ALA A 167 -1.26 -6.49 -17.77
CA ALA A 167 -1.14 -6.67 -16.33
C ALA A 167 -2.51 -6.66 -15.63
N ALA A 168 -3.38 -5.72 -16.00
CA ALA A 168 -4.71 -5.59 -15.42
C ALA A 168 -5.58 -6.81 -15.74
N LEU A 169 -5.58 -7.26 -17.00
CA LEU A 169 -6.30 -8.47 -17.42
C LEU A 169 -5.76 -9.73 -16.73
N ALA A 170 -4.43 -9.86 -16.59
CA ALA A 170 -3.79 -10.98 -15.90
C ALA A 170 -4.17 -11.08 -14.42
N ASN A 171 -4.47 -9.95 -13.79
CA ASN A 171 -4.85 -9.92 -12.38
C ASN A 171 -6.34 -10.20 -12.13
N ARG A 172 -7.19 -10.24 -13.18
CA ARG A 172 -8.59 -10.65 -13.04
C ARG A 172 -8.69 -12.04 -12.38
N PRO A 173 -9.69 -12.29 -11.53
CA PRO A 173 -9.91 -13.60 -10.93
C PRO A 173 -10.12 -14.67 -11.99
N ASN A 174 -9.60 -15.88 -11.74
CA ASN A 174 -9.77 -17.06 -12.59
C ASN A 174 -9.25 -16.93 -14.03
N THR A 175 -8.38 -15.97 -14.31
CA THR A 175 -7.74 -15.80 -15.62
C THR A 175 -6.84 -16.99 -15.99
N ARG A 176 -7.15 -17.64 -17.12
CA ARG A 176 -6.30 -18.67 -17.74
C ARG A 176 -5.03 -18.03 -18.31
N SER A 177 -3.91 -18.74 -18.38
CA SER A 177 -2.64 -18.20 -18.89
C SER A 177 -2.15 -16.92 -18.19
N LYS A 178 -2.50 -16.75 -16.91
CA LYS A 178 -2.08 -15.62 -16.08
C LYS A 178 -0.57 -15.40 -16.08
N LEU A 179 0.22 -16.49 -16.06
CA LEU A 179 1.68 -16.39 -16.05
C LEU A 179 2.20 -15.83 -17.38
N ASP A 180 1.68 -16.32 -18.50
CA ASP A 180 2.07 -15.87 -19.84
C ASP A 180 1.73 -14.39 -20.04
N MET A 181 0.52 -13.98 -19.66
CA MET A 181 0.12 -12.56 -19.70
C MET A 181 1.00 -11.68 -18.83
N LYS A 182 1.37 -12.12 -17.62
CA LYS A 182 2.30 -11.36 -16.77
C LYS A 182 3.69 -11.25 -17.41
N GLN A 183 4.17 -12.29 -18.09
CA GLN A 183 5.45 -12.24 -18.82
C GLN A 183 5.37 -11.27 -20.00
N MET A 184 4.29 -11.31 -20.78
CA MET A 184 4.04 -10.37 -21.88
C MET A 184 3.96 -8.94 -21.36
N ALA A 185 3.21 -8.70 -20.29
CA ALA A 185 3.09 -7.40 -19.65
C ALA A 185 4.45 -6.87 -19.18
N MET A 186 5.28 -7.72 -18.55
CA MET A 186 6.63 -7.37 -18.12
C MET A 186 7.57 -7.08 -19.30
N ALA A 187 7.46 -7.83 -20.39
CA ALA A 187 8.23 -7.59 -21.61
C ALA A 187 7.85 -6.25 -22.25
N SER A 188 6.55 -5.96 -22.39
CA SER A 188 6.04 -4.67 -22.87
C SER A 188 6.46 -3.52 -21.95
N TYR A 189 6.43 -3.73 -20.62
CA TYR A 189 6.89 -2.75 -19.64
C TYR A 189 8.37 -2.42 -19.80
N ALA A 190 9.24 -3.43 -19.96
CA ALA A 190 10.66 -3.22 -20.17
C ALA A 190 10.96 -2.49 -21.49
N LYS A 191 10.25 -2.84 -22.58
CA LYS A 191 10.33 -2.11 -23.86
C LYS A 191 9.85 -0.66 -23.71
N ALA A 192 8.72 -0.46 -23.03
CA ALA A 192 8.14 0.86 -22.79
C ALA A 192 9.06 1.76 -21.97
N LEU A 193 9.73 1.23 -20.93
CA LEU A 193 10.75 1.98 -20.18
C LEU A 193 11.89 2.44 -21.09
N LYS A 194 12.42 1.55 -21.94
CA LYS A 194 13.48 1.90 -22.88
C LYS A 194 13.02 2.96 -23.88
N ALA A 195 11.86 2.75 -24.51
CA ALA A 195 11.31 3.67 -25.52
C ALA A 195 10.97 5.03 -24.92
N THR A 196 10.34 5.06 -23.73
CA THR A 196 10.04 6.31 -23.01
C THR A 196 11.33 7.03 -22.61
N ASN A 197 12.37 6.31 -22.18
CA ASN A 197 13.66 6.93 -21.86
C ASN A 197 14.30 7.58 -23.11
N LEU A 198 14.25 6.93 -24.26
CA LEU A 198 14.70 7.52 -25.53
C LEU A 198 13.87 8.75 -25.92
N ALA A 199 12.55 8.71 -25.74
CA ALA A 199 11.68 9.87 -25.98
C ALA A 199 12.03 11.05 -25.05
N LEU A 200 12.38 10.78 -23.79
CA LEU A 200 12.80 11.80 -22.82
C LEU A 200 14.16 12.44 -23.16
N GLN A 201 15.05 11.74 -23.88
CA GLN A 201 16.31 12.30 -24.34
C GLN A 201 16.13 13.25 -25.55
N SER A 202 15.00 13.15 -26.26
CA SER A 202 14.69 14.01 -27.40
C SER A 202 14.04 15.33 -26.94
N PRO A 203 14.60 16.50 -27.30
CA PRO A 203 14.03 17.80 -26.92
C PRO A 203 12.59 18.01 -27.36
N THR A 204 12.21 17.38 -28.48
CA THR A 204 10.88 17.44 -29.08
C THR A 204 9.91 16.47 -28.41
N LEU A 205 10.29 15.20 -28.27
CA LEU A 205 9.39 14.16 -27.77
C LEU A 205 9.15 14.24 -26.26
N GLN A 206 10.10 14.76 -25.48
CA GLN A 206 9.96 14.82 -24.01
C GLN A 206 8.75 15.64 -23.53
N LYS A 207 8.20 16.54 -24.35
CA LYS A 207 7.06 17.43 -23.99
C LYS A 207 5.73 16.99 -24.60
N THR A 208 5.70 15.91 -25.37
CA THR A 208 4.48 15.46 -26.06
C THR A 208 3.48 14.85 -25.09
N ASP A 209 2.21 14.86 -25.49
CA ASP A 209 1.11 14.28 -24.74
C ASP A 209 1.31 12.76 -24.58
N GLN A 210 1.83 12.10 -25.62
CA GLN A 210 2.22 10.70 -25.65
C GLN A 210 3.22 10.35 -24.56
N THR A 211 4.29 11.13 -24.42
CA THR A 211 5.33 10.85 -23.43
C THR A 211 4.80 10.96 -22.01
N LEU A 212 3.95 11.96 -21.74
CA LEU A 212 3.29 12.07 -20.44
C LEU A 212 2.29 10.93 -20.19
N ALA A 213 1.49 10.58 -21.20
CA ALA A 213 0.55 9.46 -21.13
C ALA A 213 1.28 8.13 -20.86
N ALA A 214 2.43 7.88 -21.52
CA ALA A 214 3.25 6.70 -21.31
C ALA A 214 3.77 6.63 -19.86
N ILE A 215 4.26 7.74 -19.30
CA ILE A 215 4.70 7.80 -17.89
C ILE A 215 3.56 7.47 -16.93
N LEU A 216 2.34 7.97 -17.20
CA LEU A 216 1.16 7.66 -16.40
C LEU A 216 0.77 6.19 -16.49
N MET A 217 0.84 5.58 -17.68
CA MET A 217 0.56 4.15 -17.87
C MET A 217 1.62 3.27 -17.19
N LEU A 218 2.89 3.65 -17.23
CA LEU A 218 3.95 2.98 -16.47
C LEU A 218 3.70 3.07 -14.95
N GLY A 219 3.30 4.24 -14.44
CA GLY A 219 2.90 4.41 -13.04
C GLY A 219 1.66 3.58 -12.66
N PHE A 220 0.70 3.44 -13.58
CA PHE A 220 -0.46 2.58 -13.37
C PHE A 220 -0.08 1.10 -13.38
N TYR A 221 0.81 0.66 -14.28
CA TYR A 221 1.37 -0.69 -14.28
C TYR A 221 1.98 -1.03 -12.92
N GLU A 222 2.72 -0.11 -12.29
CA GLU A 222 3.25 -0.33 -10.93
C GLU A 222 2.12 -0.55 -9.91
N THR A 223 1.02 0.19 -10.01
CA THR A 223 -0.14 0.02 -9.12
C THR A 223 -0.78 -1.37 -9.28
N VAL A 224 -0.84 -1.87 -10.50
CA VAL A 224 -1.40 -3.20 -10.82
C VAL A 224 -0.45 -4.33 -10.44
N CYS A 225 0.85 -4.16 -10.66
CA CYS A 225 1.86 -5.22 -10.53
C CYS A 225 2.65 -5.21 -9.22
N THR A 226 2.38 -4.30 -8.27
CA THR A 226 3.17 -4.21 -7.04
C THR A 226 3.24 -5.57 -6.32
N ASN A 227 4.42 -6.20 -6.33
CA ASN A 227 4.68 -7.49 -5.66
C ASN A 227 5.46 -7.34 -4.36
N ASN A 228 6.12 -6.19 -4.14
CA ASN A 228 6.98 -5.92 -3.00
C ASN A 228 6.38 -4.80 -2.13
N THR A 229 6.76 -4.76 -0.84
CA THR A 229 6.46 -3.68 0.11
C THR A 229 7.10 -2.33 -0.25
N ASN A 230 7.63 -2.17 -1.47
CA ASN A 230 8.32 -0.95 -1.88
C ASN A 230 7.41 -0.10 -2.79
N PRO A 231 6.65 0.85 -2.23
CA PRO A 231 5.80 1.75 -3.01
C PRO A 231 6.60 2.76 -3.86
N ALA A 232 7.94 2.79 -3.76
CA ALA A 232 8.81 3.77 -4.42
C ALA A 232 8.66 3.85 -5.95
N ALA A 233 8.33 2.75 -6.63
CA ALA A 233 8.24 2.75 -8.10
C ALA A 233 7.13 3.69 -8.61
N TRP A 234 5.94 3.62 -8.01
CA TRP A 234 4.84 4.54 -8.33
C TRP A 234 5.24 6.00 -8.04
N TYR A 235 5.87 6.27 -6.89
CA TYR A 235 6.33 7.63 -6.54
C TYR A 235 7.30 8.20 -7.57
N SER A 236 8.23 7.39 -8.10
CA SER A 236 9.17 7.83 -9.14
C SER A 236 8.46 8.26 -10.43
N HIS A 237 7.45 7.52 -10.87
CA HIS A 237 6.66 7.89 -12.05
C HIS A 237 5.85 9.16 -11.83
N VAL A 238 5.21 9.32 -10.65
CA VAL A 238 4.48 10.55 -10.30
C VAL A 238 5.42 11.76 -10.29
N ASN A 239 6.60 11.64 -9.67
CA ASN A 239 7.60 12.71 -9.67
C ASN A 239 8.08 13.05 -11.09
N GLY A 240 8.31 12.05 -11.94
CA GLY A 240 8.65 12.26 -13.35
C GLY A 240 7.55 13.01 -14.11
N ALA A 241 6.29 12.58 -13.95
CA ALA A 241 5.14 13.21 -14.58
C ALA A 241 4.97 14.68 -14.17
N ILE A 242 5.19 14.99 -12.89
CA ILE A 242 5.22 16.36 -12.37
C ILE A 242 6.26 17.19 -13.13
N GLN A 243 7.49 16.71 -13.31
CA GLN A 243 8.52 17.46 -14.05
C GLN A 243 8.12 17.72 -15.51
N ILE A 244 7.52 16.74 -16.18
CA ILE A 244 7.05 16.92 -17.57
C ILE A 244 5.94 17.96 -17.64
N VAL A 245 4.98 17.94 -16.70
CA VAL A 245 3.94 18.96 -16.62
C VAL A 245 4.53 20.36 -16.41
N ARG A 246 5.57 20.49 -15.57
CA ARG A 246 6.29 21.76 -15.39
C ARG A 246 6.96 22.22 -16.69
N MET A 247 7.63 21.31 -17.41
CA MET A 247 8.30 21.61 -18.68
C MET A 247 7.34 22.01 -19.81
N ARG A 248 6.12 21.45 -19.81
CA ARG A 248 5.04 21.80 -20.75
C ARG A 248 4.41 23.16 -20.43
N GLY A 249 4.40 23.55 -19.15
CA GLY A 249 3.84 24.82 -18.68
C GLY A 249 2.33 24.94 -18.89
N LYS A 250 1.75 26.13 -18.68
CA LYS A 250 0.29 26.34 -18.78
C LYS A 250 -0.29 26.14 -20.19
N LYS A 251 0.54 26.10 -21.24
CA LYS A 251 0.10 25.90 -22.64
C LYS A 251 -0.62 24.56 -22.83
N GLN A 252 -0.31 23.54 -22.02
CA GLN A 252 -0.98 22.23 -22.07
C GLN A 252 -2.47 22.32 -21.74
N LEU A 253 -2.90 23.35 -21.01
CA LEU A 253 -4.30 23.53 -20.63
C LEU A 253 -5.18 24.06 -21.77
N ARG A 254 -4.61 24.29 -22.97
CA ARG A 254 -5.35 24.78 -24.14
C ARG A 254 -6.04 23.66 -24.93
N THR A 255 -5.66 22.40 -24.73
CA THR A 255 -6.25 21.25 -25.43
C THR A 255 -6.98 20.35 -24.43
N LYS A 256 -8.05 19.68 -24.85
CA LYS A 256 -8.80 18.73 -24.00
C LYS A 256 -7.90 17.60 -23.47
N VAL A 257 -7.05 17.04 -24.34
CA VAL A 257 -6.07 15.99 -23.99
C VAL A 257 -5.07 16.49 -22.95
N GLY A 258 -4.52 17.69 -23.15
CA GLY A 258 -3.57 18.28 -22.22
C GLY A 258 -4.19 18.64 -20.85
N GLN A 259 -5.45 19.08 -20.82
CA GLN A 259 -6.21 19.29 -19.58
C GLN A 259 -6.45 17.98 -18.83
N SER A 260 -6.88 16.93 -19.53
CA SER A 260 -7.10 15.60 -18.94
C SER A 260 -5.79 15.03 -18.35
N LEU A 261 -4.70 15.06 -19.12
CA LEU A 261 -3.37 14.66 -18.62
C LEU A 261 -2.96 15.45 -17.37
N PHE A 262 -3.12 16.77 -17.41
CA PHE A 262 -2.81 17.63 -16.27
C PHE A 262 -3.62 17.27 -15.03
N GLN A 263 -4.92 17.00 -15.20
CA GLN A 263 -5.80 16.62 -14.09
C GLN A 263 -5.39 15.29 -13.45
N VAL A 264 -5.03 14.29 -14.26
CA VAL A 264 -4.54 13.00 -13.74
C VAL A 264 -3.23 13.19 -12.97
N VAL A 265 -2.26 13.92 -13.53
CA VAL A 265 -1.00 14.21 -12.85
C VAL A 265 -1.23 14.97 -11.55
N ARG A 266 -2.09 15.99 -11.56
CA ARG A 266 -2.46 16.75 -10.37
C ARG A 266 -3.06 15.86 -9.28
N THR A 267 -3.96 14.95 -9.65
CA THR A 267 -4.58 14.01 -8.70
C THR A 267 -3.53 13.13 -8.03
N GLN A 268 -2.64 12.53 -8.82
CA GLN A 268 -1.55 11.69 -8.32
C GLN A 268 -0.55 12.50 -7.46
N MET A 269 -0.20 13.71 -7.88
CA MET A 269 0.66 14.63 -7.13
C MET A 269 0.06 14.97 -5.77
N VAL A 270 -1.22 15.34 -5.71
CA VAL A 270 -1.89 15.71 -4.45
C VAL A 270 -1.86 14.54 -3.46
N ILE A 271 -2.13 13.32 -3.94
CA ILE A 271 -2.05 12.10 -3.12
C ILE A 271 -0.62 11.90 -2.59
N ASN A 272 0.39 12.06 -3.46
CA ASN A 272 1.80 11.99 -3.08
C ASN A 272 2.17 13.04 -2.00
N CYS A 273 1.84 14.31 -2.23
CA CYS A 273 2.08 15.41 -1.30
C CYS A 273 1.42 15.17 0.07
N MET A 274 0.16 14.74 0.09
CA MET A 274 -0.58 14.47 1.32
C MET A 274 -0.04 13.26 2.09
N THR A 275 0.43 12.24 1.38
CA THR A 275 0.93 10.98 1.98
C THR A 275 2.33 11.16 2.53
N SER A 276 3.21 11.80 1.76
CA SER A 276 4.62 12.02 2.12
C SER A 276 4.87 13.34 2.85
N SER A 277 3.85 14.17 3.06
CA SER A 277 3.98 15.52 3.66
C SER A 277 4.97 16.40 2.88
N LYS A 278 4.83 16.45 1.56
CA LYS A 278 5.64 17.28 0.66
C LYS A 278 4.92 18.51 0.20
N VAL A 279 5.70 19.58 0.05
CA VAL A 279 5.29 20.79 -0.67
C VAL A 279 5.13 20.46 -2.17
N PRO A 280 4.03 20.86 -2.82
CA PRO A 280 3.87 20.72 -4.26
C PRO A 280 4.93 21.58 -4.99
N SER A 281 5.57 21.00 -6.01
CA SER A 281 6.50 21.77 -6.83
C SER A 281 5.77 22.94 -7.50
N MET A 282 6.29 24.16 -7.41
CA MET A 282 5.65 25.40 -7.90
C MET A 282 4.51 25.98 -7.05
N GLY A 283 4.22 25.39 -5.88
CA GLY A 283 3.20 25.89 -4.94
C GLY A 283 1.76 25.54 -5.34
N ALA A 284 0.84 25.59 -4.38
CA ALA A 284 -0.57 25.20 -4.57
C ALA A 284 -1.25 25.92 -5.74
N ASP A 285 -1.13 27.25 -5.82
CA ASP A 285 -1.84 28.10 -6.79
C ASP A 285 -1.54 27.74 -8.25
N TRP A 286 -0.32 27.29 -8.54
CA TRP A 286 0.04 26.90 -9.90
C TRP A 286 -0.75 25.66 -10.37
N TRP A 287 -1.06 24.75 -9.46
CA TRP A 287 -1.80 23.51 -9.72
C TRP A 287 -3.31 23.68 -9.65
N THR A 288 -3.78 24.79 -9.08
CA THR A 288 -5.19 25.16 -9.01
C THR A 288 -5.42 26.47 -9.75
N PRO A 289 -5.15 26.55 -11.07
CA PRO A 289 -5.54 27.72 -11.83
C PRO A 289 -7.05 27.89 -11.75
N ASP A 290 -7.54 29.12 -11.80
CA ASP A 290 -8.97 29.45 -11.80
C ASP A 290 -9.63 28.95 -13.09
N ILE A 291 -9.96 27.66 -13.15
CA ILE A 291 -10.69 27.02 -14.24
C ILE A 291 -12.14 26.84 -13.80
N GLY A 292 -12.86 27.97 -13.68
CA GLY A 292 -14.31 28.01 -13.43
C GLY A 292 -14.80 27.51 -12.07
N GLU A 293 -16.13 27.45 -11.91
CA GLU A 293 -16.84 26.92 -10.74
C GLU A 293 -16.70 25.40 -10.66
N ASP A 294 -15.50 24.91 -10.35
CA ASP A 294 -15.27 23.49 -10.11
C ASP A 294 -15.11 23.22 -8.62
N TYR A 295 -16.16 22.65 -8.00
CA TYR A 295 -16.17 22.29 -6.59
C TYR A 295 -15.02 21.36 -6.19
N GLY A 296 -14.48 20.56 -7.11
CA GLY A 296 -13.32 19.69 -6.84
C GLY A 296 -11.98 20.42 -6.78
N VAL A 297 -11.84 21.58 -7.44
CA VAL A 297 -10.61 22.40 -7.38
C VAL A 297 -10.44 23.04 -6.02
N ALA A 298 -11.51 23.50 -5.39
CA ALA A 298 -11.48 24.03 -4.02
C ALA A 298 -10.90 23.01 -3.03
N ILE A 299 -11.39 21.76 -3.06
CA ILE A 299 -10.86 20.66 -2.23
C ILE A 299 -9.41 20.31 -2.60
N THR A 300 -9.04 20.42 -3.87
CA THR A 300 -7.65 20.22 -4.30
C THR A 300 -6.73 21.28 -3.67
N ARG A 301 -7.15 22.55 -3.67
CA ARG A 301 -6.42 23.67 -3.05
C ARG A 301 -6.24 23.45 -1.55
N ILE A 302 -7.32 23.15 -0.83
CA ILE A 302 -7.28 22.85 0.62
C ILE A 302 -6.27 21.73 0.92
N LYS A 303 -6.32 20.62 0.17
CA LYS A 303 -5.37 19.50 0.35
C LYS A 303 -3.92 19.93 0.13
N LEU A 304 -3.63 20.76 -0.87
CA LEU A 304 -2.27 21.24 -1.13
C LEU A 304 -1.77 22.14 0.01
N HIS A 305 -2.60 23.06 0.50
CA HIS A 305 -2.25 23.88 1.66
C HIS A 305 -2.04 23.04 2.93
N ILE A 306 -2.84 21.99 3.14
CA ILE A 306 -2.63 21.04 4.24
C ILE A 306 -1.29 20.31 4.08
N ALA A 307 -0.92 19.88 2.88
CA ALA A 307 0.37 19.22 2.63
C ALA A 307 1.55 20.17 2.90
N GLU A 308 1.46 21.43 2.47
CA GLU A 308 2.44 22.49 2.75
C GLU A 308 2.58 22.74 4.25
N LEU A 309 1.46 22.90 4.95
CA LEU A 309 1.43 23.12 6.40
C LEU A 309 1.98 21.92 7.18
N ARG A 310 1.75 20.69 6.71
CA ARG A 310 2.35 19.48 7.29
C ARG A 310 3.86 19.41 7.09
N ALA A 311 4.36 19.84 5.93
CA ALA A 311 5.79 19.93 5.66
C ALA A 311 6.44 20.95 6.60
N GLU A 312 5.90 22.17 6.66
CA GLU A 312 6.36 23.24 7.56
C GLU A 312 6.35 22.81 9.03
N MET A 313 5.29 22.13 9.46
CA MET A 313 5.21 21.59 10.82
C MET A 313 6.26 20.50 11.06
N ASN A 314 6.55 19.62 10.10
CA ASN A 314 7.60 18.61 10.28
C ASN A 314 8.98 19.26 10.48
N ASP A 315 9.28 20.30 9.72
CA ASP A 315 10.54 21.05 9.83
C ASP A 315 10.60 21.82 11.17
N THR A 316 9.50 22.45 11.56
CA THR A 316 9.40 23.20 12.83
C THR A 316 9.52 22.27 14.04
N LEU A 317 8.72 21.20 14.12
CA LEU A 317 8.67 20.37 15.33
C LEU A 317 9.90 19.47 15.52
N SER A 318 10.70 19.25 14.47
CA SER A 318 11.93 18.44 14.54
C SER A 318 13.14 19.17 15.12
N THR A 319 13.13 20.51 15.12
CA THR A 319 14.32 21.33 15.42
C THR A 319 14.14 22.32 16.58
N CYS A 320 12.90 22.63 16.97
CA CYS A 320 12.63 23.82 17.77
C CYS A 320 12.64 23.62 19.30
N PRO A 321 13.40 24.44 20.06
CA PRO A 321 13.25 24.54 21.52
C PRO A 321 11.91 25.17 21.92
N ARG A 322 11.45 24.92 23.14
CA ARG A 322 10.18 25.48 23.68
C ARG A 322 10.40 26.90 24.22
N THR A 323 10.64 27.86 23.33
CA THR A 323 10.71 29.30 23.67
C THR A 323 9.40 30.01 23.26
N PRO A 324 9.08 31.19 23.84
CA PRO A 324 7.87 31.94 23.52
C PRO A 324 7.67 32.19 22.01
N GLU A 325 8.74 32.41 21.27
CA GLU A 325 8.72 32.64 19.82
C GLU A 325 8.22 31.39 19.08
N TYR A 326 8.72 30.21 19.44
CA TYR A 326 8.28 28.95 18.84
C TYR A 326 6.87 28.55 19.27
N PHE A 327 6.44 28.90 20.49
CA PHE A 327 5.03 28.77 20.88
C PHE A 327 4.13 29.59 19.95
N GLN A 328 4.52 30.82 19.62
CA GLN A 328 3.77 31.66 18.68
C GLN A 328 3.74 31.05 17.26
N MET A 329 4.86 30.49 16.80
CA MET A 329 4.92 29.81 15.49
C MET A 329 3.99 28.57 15.45
N VAL A 330 4.02 27.73 16.48
CA VAL A 330 3.16 26.53 16.56
C VAL A 330 1.68 26.92 16.69
N ALA A 331 1.37 28.00 17.42
CA ALA A 331 0.03 28.57 17.49
C ALA A 331 -0.44 29.11 16.13
N ASP A 332 0.43 29.74 15.34
CA ASP A 332 0.09 30.18 13.98
C ASP A 332 -0.19 29.01 13.04
N ILE A 333 0.61 27.94 13.10
CA ILE A 333 0.35 26.70 12.34
C ILE A 333 -1.04 26.14 12.70
N MET A 334 -1.37 26.08 13.99
CA MET A 334 -2.68 25.61 14.45
C MET A 334 -3.81 26.51 13.94
N ARG A 335 -3.64 27.84 14.00
CA ARG A 335 -4.61 28.81 13.48
C ARG A 335 -4.84 28.64 11.98
N ARG A 336 -3.78 28.44 11.18
CA ARG A 336 -3.91 28.19 9.74
C ARG A 336 -4.64 26.88 9.43
N ALA A 337 -4.44 25.84 10.24
CA ALA A 337 -5.22 24.61 10.11
C ALA A 337 -6.72 24.83 10.41
N HIS A 338 -7.06 25.69 11.37
CA HIS A 338 -8.46 26.08 11.62
C HIS A 338 -9.08 26.88 10.47
N VAL A 339 -8.31 27.76 9.81
CA VAL A 339 -8.78 28.47 8.61
C VAL A 339 -9.15 27.49 7.51
N MET A 340 -8.38 26.41 7.31
CA MET A 340 -8.69 25.38 6.32
C MET A 340 -9.98 24.59 6.64
N GLU A 341 -10.31 24.38 7.92
CA GLU A 341 -11.62 23.81 8.31
C GLU A 341 -12.76 24.79 7.99
N GLN A 342 -12.56 26.09 8.17
CA GLN A 342 -13.55 27.09 7.78
C GLN A 342 -13.77 27.11 6.25
N GLU A 343 -12.69 27.09 5.46
CA GLU A 343 -12.78 27.00 3.99
C GLU A 343 -13.54 25.75 3.52
N TYR A 344 -13.38 24.63 4.23
CA TYR A 344 -14.17 23.42 3.96
C TYR A 344 -15.67 23.65 4.23
N HIS A 345 -16.04 24.30 5.33
CA HIS A 345 -17.45 24.55 5.65
C HIS A 345 -18.10 25.51 4.65
N GLU A 346 -17.38 26.52 4.19
CA GLU A 346 -17.82 27.42 3.12
C GLU A 346 -18.04 26.65 1.81
N TRP A 347 -17.12 25.75 1.47
CA TRP A 347 -17.27 24.85 0.33
C TRP A 347 -18.51 23.97 0.46
N GLU A 348 -18.70 23.29 1.58
CA GLU A 348 -19.84 22.39 1.83
C GLU A 348 -21.18 23.12 1.78
N ALA A 349 -21.23 24.36 2.27
CA ALA A 349 -22.41 25.22 2.20
C ALA A 349 -22.74 25.66 0.76
N SER A 350 -21.74 25.80 -0.11
CA SER A 350 -21.91 26.19 -1.51
C SER A 350 -22.42 25.07 -2.44
N LEU A 351 -22.44 23.82 -1.96
CA LEU A 351 -22.79 22.67 -2.80
C LEU A 351 -24.31 22.59 -3.08
N PRO A 352 -24.69 22.32 -4.34
CA PRO A 352 -26.08 22.09 -4.72
C PRO A 352 -26.58 20.73 -4.20
N GLU A 353 -27.90 20.54 -4.18
CA GLU A 353 -28.53 19.34 -3.61
C GLU A 353 -28.06 18.04 -4.27
N TRP A 354 -27.84 18.04 -5.59
CA TRP A 354 -27.39 16.85 -6.32
C TRP A 354 -25.93 16.44 -6.00
N TRP A 355 -25.13 17.33 -5.40
CA TRP A 355 -23.80 17.00 -4.87
C TRP A 355 -23.86 16.34 -3.49
N ARG A 356 -24.98 16.42 -2.77
CA ARG A 356 -25.06 15.94 -1.39
C ARG A 356 -25.14 14.41 -1.33
N PRO A 357 -24.39 13.76 -0.42
CA PRO A 357 -24.49 12.32 -0.21
C PRO A 357 -25.89 11.96 0.27
N LYS A 358 -26.47 10.89 -0.27
CA LYS A 358 -27.78 10.39 0.15
C LYS A 358 -27.63 9.08 0.90
N THR A 359 -28.06 9.04 2.16
CA THR A 359 -28.13 7.77 2.90
C THR A 359 -29.26 6.93 2.34
N VAL A 360 -28.94 5.69 1.98
CA VAL A 360 -29.79 4.81 1.17
C VAL A 360 -30.03 3.45 1.83
N ALA A 361 -29.19 3.07 2.79
CA ALA A 361 -29.41 1.90 3.64
C ALA A 361 -28.75 2.09 5.01
N TRP A 362 -29.21 1.30 5.98
CA TRP A 362 -28.58 1.15 7.30
C TRP A 362 -28.35 -0.34 7.56
N VAL A 363 -27.11 -0.72 7.87
CA VAL A 363 -26.72 -2.11 8.10
C VAL A 363 -26.49 -2.35 9.58
N ASP A 364 -27.18 -3.35 10.13
CA ASP A 364 -27.08 -3.69 11.54
C ASP A 364 -25.76 -4.36 11.90
N ASN A 365 -25.36 -4.19 13.17
CA ASN A 365 -24.16 -4.82 13.70
C ASN A 365 -24.47 -6.24 14.19
N HIS A 366 -24.16 -7.24 13.37
CA HIS A 366 -24.27 -8.65 13.77
C HIS A 366 -22.97 -9.14 14.44
N ALA A 367 -23.06 -9.54 15.71
CA ALA A 367 -21.91 -9.88 16.57
C ALA A 367 -21.03 -11.06 16.09
N ALA A 368 -21.47 -11.85 15.10
CA ALA A 368 -20.79 -13.04 14.60
C ALA A 368 -20.09 -12.85 13.23
N THR A 369 -20.08 -11.63 12.67
CA THR A 369 -19.61 -11.40 11.30
C THR A 369 -18.10 -11.13 11.26
N ASP A 370 -17.38 -11.88 10.42
CA ASP A 370 -16.01 -11.55 10.02
C ASP A 370 -16.03 -10.26 9.17
N PHE A 371 -15.85 -9.11 9.83
CA PHE A 371 -15.88 -7.81 9.17
C PHE A 371 -14.82 -7.67 8.07
N SER A 372 -13.73 -8.44 8.10
CA SER A 372 -12.73 -8.37 7.02
C SER A 372 -13.28 -8.86 5.68
N LYS A 373 -14.32 -9.71 5.69
CA LYS A 373 -14.92 -10.28 4.48
C LYS A 373 -16.26 -9.64 4.12
N SER A 374 -16.90 -8.94 5.07
CA SER A 374 -18.17 -8.26 4.83
C SER A 374 -18.08 -7.23 3.70
N GLU A 375 -19.10 -7.20 2.84
CA GLU A 375 -19.20 -6.21 1.75
C GLU A 375 -19.48 -4.81 2.27
N VAL A 376 -20.23 -4.73 3.37
CA VAL A 376 -20.65 -3.47 3.99
C VAL A 376 -20.25 -3.48 5.47
N CYS A 377 -19.84 -2.31 5.98
CA CYS A 377 -19.58 -2.11 7.40
C CYS A 377 -20.90 -1.74 8.09
N PRO A 378 -21.16 -2.19 9.34
CA PRO A 378 -22.34 -1.74 10.07
C PRO A 378 -22.44 -0.21 10.14
N GLY A 379 -23.66 0.32 9.97
CA GLY A 379 -23.95 1.74 9.89
C GLY A 379 -24.59 2.14 8.57
N LYS A 380 -24.56 3.45 8.27
CA LYS A 380 -25.14 4.00 7.04
C LYS A 380 -24.37 3.58 5.79
N VAL A 381 -25.10 3.45 4.69
CA VAL A 381 -24.54 3.37 3.34
C VAL A 381 -25.02 4.57 2.53
N GLU A 382 -24.10 5.17 1.78
CA GLU A 382 -24.36 6.39 1.02
C GLU A 382 -24.32 6.12 -0.49
N SER A 383 -25.20 6.79 -1.21
CA SER A 383 -25.19 6.91 -2.67
C SER A 383 -24.82 8.33 -3.07
N TYR A 384 -24.28 8.45 -4.28
CA TYR A 384 -23.81 9.70 -4.86
C TYR A 384 -24.32 9.80 -6.29
N HIS A 385 -24.35 11.03 -6.82
CA HIS A 385 -24.78 11.24 -8.20
C HIS A 385 -23.87 10.51 -9.22
N ASN A 386 -22.55 10.55 -9.00
CA ASN A 386 -21.58 9.79 -9.80
C ASN A 386 -20.31 9.52 -9.00
N ILE A 387 -19.40 8.74 -9.59
CA ILE A 387 -18.12 8.36 -8.97
C ILE A 387 -17.23 9.56 -8.64
N TRP A 388 -17.31 10.64 -9.43
CA TRP A 388 -16.51 11.85 -9.19
C TRP A 388 -16.95 12.59 -7.95
N VAL A 389 -18.26 12.80 -7.78
CA VAL A 389 -18.83 13.43 -6.58
C VAL A 389 -18.42 12.62 -5.34
N ALA A 390 -18.55 11.29 -5.39
CA ALA A 390 -18.14 10.40 -4.30
C ALA A 390 -16.63 10.52 -3.99
N THR A 391 -15.79 10.61 -5.02
CA THR A 391 -14.33 10.77 -4.89
C THR A 391 -13.97 12.13 -4.27
N ILE A 392 -14.61 13.23 -4.68
CA ILE A 392 -14.35 14.56 -4.13
C ILE A 392 -14.79 14.65 -2.66
N TRP A 393 -15.93 14.06 -2.28
CA TRP A 393 -16.33 13.95 -0.88
C TRP A 393 -15.30 13.20 -0.04
N ASN A 394 -14.82 12.05 -0.51
CA ASN A 394 -13.76 11.32 0.19
C ASN A 394 -12.46 12.10 0.28
N HIS A 395 -12.08 12.84 -0.77
CA HIS A 395 -10.93 13.73 -0.71
C HIS A 395 -11.10 14.86 0.31
N ALA A 396 -12.30 15.43 0.43
CA ALA A 396 -12.61 16.47 1.41
C ALA A 396 -12.51 15.92 2.84
N ARG A 397 -13.10 14.74 3.09
CA ARG A 397 -13.03 14.05 4.39
C ARG A 397 -11.57 13.71 4.78
N VAL A 398 -10.77 13.23 3.83
CA VAL A 398 -9.34 12.99 4.06
C VAL A 398 -8.56 14.27 4.35
N ALA A 399 -8.89 15.38 3.68
CA ALA A 399 -8.29 16.69 3.96
C ALA A 399 -8.52 17.07 5.43
N ARG A 400 -9.75 16.97 5.91
CA ARG A 400 -10.12 17.28 7.30
C ARG A 400 -9.45 16.40 8.35
N ILE A 401 -9.31 15.09 8.07
CA ILE A 401 -8.50 14.19 8.91
C ILE A 401 -7.04 14.68 8.98
N GLY A 402 -6.50 15.13 7.85
CA GLY A 402 -5.17 15.74 7.77
C GLY A 402 -5.04 17.01 8.61
N ALA A 403 -5.97 17.96 8.48
CA ALA A 403 -6.01 19.21 9.25
C ALA A 403 -6.14 18.95 10.76
N SER A 404 -7.04 18.04 11.15
CA SER A 404 -7.19 17.59 12.55
C SER A 404 -5.89 17.00 13.10
N GLY A 405 -5.15 16.25 12.28
CA GLY A 405 -3.83 15.73 12.64
C GLY A 405 -2.79 16.83 12.90
N ILE A 406 -2.83 17.96 12.19
CA ILE A 406 -1.98 19.13 12.44
C ILE A 406 -2.34 19.75 13.78
N ILE A 407 -3.63 20.02 14.00
CA ILE A 407 -4.14 20.66 15.22
C ILE A 407 -3.75 19.86 16.47
N VAL A 408 -3.98 18.53 16.45
CA VAL A 408 -3.63 17.66 17.58
C VAL A 408 -2.11 17.61 17.80
N ARG A 409 -1.30 17.61 16.74
CA ARG A 409 0.18 17.66 16.88
C ARG A 409 0.66 18.97 17.49
N CYS A 410 0.10 20.10 17.08
CA CYS A 410 0.39 21.40 17.68
C CYS A 410 -0.01 21.44 19.16
N ALA A 411 -1.22 20.97 19.49
CA ALA A 411 -1.70 20.89 20.87
C ALA A 411 -0.76 20.02 21.73
N ALA A 412 -0.36 18.85 21.21
CA ALA A 412 0.57 17.96 21.89
C ALA A 412 1.96 18.58 22.11
N TRP A 413 2.45 19.37 21.16
CA TRP A 413 3.72 20.07 21.33
C TRP A 413 3.64 21.14 22.42
N MET A 414 2.54 21.90 22.44
CA MET A 414 2.30 23.03 23.34
C MET A 414 2.02 22.61 24.78
N CYS A 415 1.18 21.57 24.99
CA CYS A 415 0.81 21.12 26.34
C CYS A 415 1.86 20.23 26.99
N SER A 416 2.82 19.70 26.23
CA SER A 416 3.88 18.83 26.75
C SER A 416 4.60 19.46 27.95
N PRO A 417 4.83 18.71 29.04
CA PRO A 417 4.73 17.25 29.13
C PRO A 417 3.34 16.69 29.49
N VAL A 418 2.30 17.53 29.58
CA VAL A 418 0.92 17.08 29.85
C VAL A 418 0.41 16.23 28.68
N ASP A 419 -0.43 15.22 28.99
CA ASP A 419 -1.04 14.39 27.96
C ASP A 419 -1.99 15.21 27.09
N TYR A 420 -1.67 15.29 25.79
CA TYR A 420 -2.47 16.02 24.81
C TYR A 420 -3.90 15.49 24.67
N ARG A 421 -4.17 14.27 25.14
CA ARG A 421 -5.52 13.70 25.14
C ARG A 421 -6.49 14.43 26.06
N THR A 422 -6.00 15.26 26.98
CA THR A 422 -6.84 16.06 27.86
C THR A 422 -7.19 17.42 27.26
N THR A 423 -6.68 17.78 26.08
CA THR A 423 -6.92 19.10 25.48
C THR A 423 -8.25 19.14 24.73
N PRO A 424 -8.92 20.30 24.67
CA PRO A 424 -10.17 20.44 23.90
C PRO A 424 -9.97 20.16 22.40
N GLU A 425 -8.78 20.44 21.86
CA GLU A 425 -8.43 20.17 20.46
C GLU A 425 -8.47 18.67 20.17
N TYR A 426 -7.91 17.84 21.05
CA TYR A 426 -7.98 16.37 20.90
C TYR A 426 -9.41 15.85 21.02
N ALA A 427 -10.18 16.36 21.98
CA ALA A 427 -11.58 15.97 22.15
C ALA A 427 -12.43 16.33 20.91
N HIS A 428 -12.21 17.52 20.32
CA HIS A 428 -12.85 17.93 19.08
C HIS A 428 -12.43 17.05 17.90
N ALA A 429 -11.12 16.88 17.69
CA ALA A 429 -10.57 16.06 16.60
C ALA A 429 -11.05 14.60 16.68
N THR A 430 -11.17 14.04 17.89
CA THR A 430 -11.67 12.68 18.08
C THR A 430 -13.11 12.53 17.61
N ARG A 431 -14.02 13.43 18.01
CA ARG A 431 -15.42 13.38 17.55
C ARG A 431 -15.50 13.53 16.03
N LEU A 432 -14.85 14.57 15.52
CA LEU A 432 -14.87 14.87 14.09
C LEU A 432 -14.31 13.71 13.25
N CYS A 433 -13.14 13.19 13.59
CA CYS A 433 -12.50 12.15 12.78
C CYS A 433 -13.21 10.80 12.85
N VAL A 434 -13.91 10.48 13.95
CA VAL A 434 -14.78 9.29 14.01
C VAL A 434 -15.91 9.39 12.98
N ASP A 435 -16.55 10.56 12.88
CA ASP A 435 -17.62 10.80 11.90
C ASP A 435 -17.06 10.75 10.47
N LEU A 436 -15.94 11.42 10.21
CA LEU A 436 -15.29 11.42 8.89
C LEU A 436 -14.87 10.02 8.43
N VAL A 437 -14.34 9.19 9.33
CA VAL A 437 -13.99 7.79 9.01
C VAL A 437 -15.24 6.98 8.69
N THR A 438 -16.31 7.16 9.46
CA THR A 438 -17.60 6.49 9.24
C THR A 438 -18.18 6.88 7.88
N ASP A 439 -18.09 8.16 7.52
CA ASP A 439 -18.55 8.69 6.24
C ASP A 439 -17.74 8.19 5.03
N ILE A 440 -16.41 8.07 5.17
CA ILE A 440 -15.58 7.44 4.14
C ILE A 440 -16.01 5.98 3.96
N ILE A 441 -16.19 5.25 5.06
CA ILE A 441 -16.64 3.84 5.04
C ILE A 441 -18.00 3.70 4.37
N SER A 442 -18.96 4.59 4.64
CA SER A 442 -20.30 4.54 4.05
C SER A 442 -20.32 4.79 2.54
N SER A 443 -19.29 5.42 2.00
CA SER A 443 -19.15 5.68 0.56
C SER A 443 -18.58 4.50 -0.24
N VAL A 444 -17.91 3.56 0.42
CA VAL A 444 -17.15 2.49 -0.25
C VAL A 444 -18.05 1.52 -1.01
N PRO A 445 -19.24 1.11 -0.51
CA PRO A 445 -20.15 0.29 -1.30
C PRO A 445 -20.48 0.91 -2.66
N PHE A 446 -20.78 2.22 -2.70
CA PHE A 446 -21.02 2.94 -3.95
C PHE A 446 -19.80 2.91 -4.89
N HIS A 447 -18.59 3.15 -4.37
CA HIS A 447 -17.36 3.05 -5.18
C HIS A 447 -17.13 1.64 -5.73
N LEU A 448 -17.57 0.61 -5.00
CA LEU A 448 -17.46 -0.79 -5.40
C LEU A 448 -18.73 -1.31 -6.09
N GLY A 449 -19.53 -0.43 -6.69
CA GLY A 449 -20.65 -0.82 -7.54
C GLY A 449 -21.79 -1.52 -6.81
N TRP A 450 -21.97 -1.26 -5.52
CA TRP A 450 -23.12 -1.75 -4.77
C TRP A 450 -24.38 -1.01 -5.23
N ASP A 451 -25.34 -1.73 -5.80
CA ASP A 451 -26.60 -1.19 -6.32
C ASP A 451 -27.77 -1.49 -5.37
N ILE A 452 -28.63 -0.50 -5.17
CA ILE A 452 -29.71 -0.50 -4.18
C ILE A 452 -31.02 -0.61 -4.94
N GLY A 453 -31.48 -1.84 -5.11
CA GLY A 453 -32.70 -2.14 -5.87
C GLY A 453 -32.96 -3.62 -6.11
N LYS A 454 -31.99 -4.50 -5.85
CA LYS A 454 -32.13 -5.96 -5.93
C LYS A 454 -31.85 -6.65 -4.59
N GLY A 455 -32.61 -6.27 -3.56
CA GLY A 455 -32.73 -7.07 -2.32
C GLY A 455 -31.43 -7.40 -1.59
N GLY A 456 -30.41 -6.54 -1.61
CA GLY A 456 -29.17 -6.74 -0.86
C GLY A 456 -28.38 -8.01 -1.24
N SER A 457 -28.74 -8.66 -2.34
CA SER A 457 -28.05 -9.83 -2.86
C SER A 457 -27.53 -9.47 -4.25
N LEU A 458 -26.24 -9.72 -4.49
CA LEU A 458 -25.64 -9.72 -5.82
C LEU A 458 -26.36 -10.75 -6.70
N SER A 459 -27.48 -10.37 -7.30
CA SER A 459 -27.96 -11.05 -8.51
C SER A 459 -27.02 -10.61 -9.62
N SER A 460 -26.08 -11.48 -9.99
CA SER A 460 -25.42 -11.42 -11.29
C SER A 460 -26.49 -11.35 -12.36
N ALA A 461 -26.80 -10.15 -12.86
CA ALA A 461 -27.77 -9.98 -13.92
C ALA A 461 -27.13 -10.46 -15.23
N ASP A 462 -27.96 -11.21 -15.97
CA ASP A 462 -27.72 -11.88 -17.23
C ASP A 462 -26.86 -11.05 -18.21
N PRO A 463 -25.78 -11.60 -18.81
CA PRO A 463 -24.89 -10.87 -19.72
C PRO A 463 -25.52 -10.38 -21.04
N LEU A 464 -26.83 -10.59 -21.25
CA LEU A 464 -27.50 -10.45 -22.53
C LEU A 464 -28.59 -9.37 -22.59
N SER A 465 -28.81 -8.55 -21.56
CA SER A 465 -29.76 -7.43 -21.66
C SER A 465 -29.11 -6.23 -22.38
N PHE A 466 -29.16 -6.25 -23.71
CA PHE A 466 -28.70 -5.18 -24.62
C PHE A 466 -29.82 -4.16 -24.91
N GLU A 467 -30.67 -3.84 -23.94
CA GLU A 467 -31.77 -2.89 -24.18
C GLU A 467 -31.79 -1.74 -23.15
N ALA A 468 -31.71 -0.54 -23.73
CA ALA A 468 -31.95 0.80 -23.17
C ALA A 468 -30.84 1.41 -22.29
N GLY A 469 -30.36 2.59 -22.73
CA GLY A 469 -29.30 3.36 -22.10
C GLY A 469 -29.59 3.85 -20.68
N LEU A 470 -28.51 4.35 -20.06
CA LEU A 470 -28.23 4.55 -18.63
C LEU A 470 -27.62 3.31 -17.99
N GLU A 471 -26.34 3.48 -17.64
CA GLU A 471 -25.39 2.49 -17.14
C GLU A 471 -25.97 1.57 -16.06
N ALA A 472 -26.35 0.35 -16.43
CA ALA A 472 -26.62 -0.72 -15.48
C ALA A 472 -25.28 -1.15 -14.84
N PHE A 473 -24.97 -0.61 -13.67
CA PHE A 473 -23.81 -0.98 -12.85
C PHE A 473 -23.93 -2.42 -12.36
N SER A 474 -23.46 -3.39 -13.16
CA SER A 474 -23.61 -4.82 -12.86
C SER A 474 -22.32 -5.52 -12.43
N ASN A 475 -21.17 -4.82 -12.38
CA ASN A 475 -19.94 -5.30 -11.75
C ASN A 475 -19.09 -4.12 -11.23
N PRO A 476 -18.40 -4.26 -10.07
CA PRO A 476 -17.47 -3.24 -9.58
C PRO A 476 -16.41 -2.96 -10.63
N LYS A 477 -16.34 -1.71 -11.08
CA LYS A 477 -15.32 -1.27 -12.04
C LYS A 477 -14.00 -1.05 -11.30
N GLY A 478 -12.89 -1.35 -11.96
CA GLY A 478 -11.55 -1.18 -11.41
C GLY A 478 -11.23 0.26 -10.97
N TYR A 479 -11.75 1.27 -11.68
CA TYR A 479 -11.58 2.68 -11.32
C TYR A 479 -12.20 3.02 -9.95
N GLY A 480 -13.31 2.36 -9.58
CA GLY A 480 -13.98 2.59 -8.31
C GLY A 480 -13.12 2.14 -7.14
N GLY A 481 -12.52 0.96 -7.25
CA GLY A 481 -11.50 0.49 -6.31
C GLY A 481 -10.25 1.36 -6.29
N PHE A 482 -9.81 1.86 -7.45
CA PHE A 482 -8.67 2.77 -7.56
C PHE A 482 -8.91 4.09 -6.80
N PHE A 483 -10.08 4.71 -6.97
CA PHE A 483 -10.42 5.96 -6.27
C PHE A 483 -10.67 5.77 -4.77
N ALA A 484 -11.25 4.64 -4.36
CA ALA A 484 -11.47 4.31 -2.95
C ALA A 484 -10.17 3.98 -2.20
N LEU A 485 -9.10 3.58 -2.92
CA LEU A 485 -7.90 3.02 -2.30
C LEU A 485 -7.18 3.97 -1.34
N TRP A 486 -6.96 5.22 -1.75
CA TRP A 486 -6.24 6.18 -0.91
C TRP A 486 -7.04 6.60 0.33
N PRO A 487 -8.35 6.94 0.25
CA PRO A 487 -9.19 7.17 1.42
C PRO A 487 -9.24 5.98 2.40
N LEU A 488 -9.34 4.74 1.88
CA LEU A 488 -9.28 3.53 2.70
C LEU A 488 -7.93 3.41 3.43
N PHE A 489 -6.82 3.68 2.73
CA PHE A 489 -5.50 3.69 3.36
C PHE A 489 -5.43 4.71 4.49
N VAL A 490 -5.86 5.96 4.27
CA VAL A 490 -5.89 7.00 5.31
C VAL A 490 -6.71 6.53 6.53
N CYS A 491 -7.92 6.01 6.32
CA CYS A 491 -8.75 5.45 7.38
C CYS A 491 -8.02 4.35 8.15
N SER A 492 -7.35 3.44 7.43
CA SER A 492 -6.61 2.32 8.04
C SER A 492 -5.44 2.77 8.93
N THR A 493 -4.94 4.00 8.73
CA THR A 493 -3.86 4.61 9.52
C THR A 493 -4.33 5.54 10.63
N ALA A 494 -5.59 5.97 10.62
CA ALA A 494 -6.12 6.89 11.62
C ALA A 494 -6.14 6.25 13.02
N ASP A 495 -5.90 7.03 14.07
CA ASP A 495 -6.08 6.59 15.46
C ASP A 495 -7.55 6.51 15.87
N TYR A 496 -8.42 7.25 15.17
CA TYR A 496 -9.83 7.44 15.51
C TYR A 496 -10.76 6.30 15.04
N ILE A 497 -10.25 5.39 14.18
CA ILE A 497 -11.01 4.25 13.67
C ILE A 497 -11.06 3.11 14.69
N THR A 498 -12.23 2.49 14.84
CA THR A 498 -12.42 1.30 15.69
C THR A 498 -11.72 0.07 15.11
N ASP A 499 -11.46 -0.95 15.93
CA ASP A 499 -10.79 -2.18 15.46
C ASP A 499 -11.63 -2.94 14.42
N SER A 500 -12.95 -2.95 14.57
CA SER A 500 -13.88 -3.59 13.61
C SER A 500 -13.89 -2.86 12.27
N GLN A 501 -13.99 -1.53 12.28
CA GLN A 501 -13.88 -0.71 11.07
C GLN A 501 -12.49 -0.87 10.41
N ARG A 502 -11.41 -0.93 11.20
CA ARG A 502 -10.05 -1.12 10.67
C ARG A 502 -9.89 -2.47 10.00
N ALA A 503 -10.41 -3.53 10.61
CA ALA A 503 -10.43 -4.87 10.01
C ALA A 503 -11.23 -4.87 8.70
N TRP A 504 -12.39 -4.20 8.68
CA TRP A 504 -13.21 -4.05 7.48
C TRP A 504 -12.50 -3.29 6.35
N VAL A 505 -11.93 -2.11 6.65
CA VAL A 505 -11.20 -1.28 5.69
C VAL A 505 -10.01 -2.04 5.08
N LYS A 506 -9.24 -2.77 5.90
CA LYS A 506 -8.16 -3.64 5.40
C LYS A 506 -8.70 -4.78 4.55
N GLY A 507 -9.82 -5.38 4.95
CA GLY A 507 -10.54 -6.37 4.16
C GLY A 507 -10.99 -5.87 2.79
N ARG A 508 -11.51 -4.64 2.70
CA ARG A 508 -11.87 -4.00 1.42
C ARG A 508 -10.67 -3.70 0.54
N MET A 509 -9.54 -3.31 1.11
CA MET A 509 -8.29 -3.19 0.33
C MET A 509 -7.80 -4.55 -0.19
N MET A 510 -7.96 -5.63 0.58
CA MET A 510 -7.68 -6.99 0.10
C MET A 510 -8.62 -7.38 -1.04
N TYR A 511 -9.93 -7.07 -0.92
CA TYR A 511 -10.90 -7.27 -1.99
C TYR A 511 -10.52 -6.51 -3.27
N ILE A 512 -10.11 -5.25 -3.16
CA ILE A 512 -9.64 -4.43 -4.30
C ILE A 512 -8.43 -5.09 -4.98
N SER A 513 -7.50 -5.65 -4.19
CA SER A 513 -6.34 -6.36 -4.73
C SER A 513 -6.74 -7.66 -5.44
N GLU A 514 -7.54 -8.51 -4.78
CA GLU A 514 -7.78 -9.88 -5.21
C GLU A 514 -8.88 -9.98 -6.28
N THR A 515 -9.86 -9.07 -6.24
CA THR A 515 -11.02 -9.07 -7.14
C THR A 515 -10.86 -8.08 -8.29
N LEU A 516 -10.40 -6.86 -8.00
CA LEU A 516 -10.23 -5.81 -9.03
C LEU A 516 -8.83 -5.78 -9.63
N GLY A 517 -7.90 -6.59 -9.08
CA GLY A 517 -6.56 -6.77 -9.64
C GLY A 517 -5.59 -5.63 -9.36
N LEU A 518 -5.87 -4.76 -8.39
CA LEU A 518 -5.00 -3.65 -7.98
C LEU A 518 -4.09 -4.07 -6.82
N ASN A 519 -3.00 -4.78 -7.12
CA ASN A 519 -2.15 -5.41 -6.10
C ASN A 519 -1.53 -4.42 -5.08
N HIS A 520 -1.37 -3.14 -5.45
CA HIS A 520 -0.94 -2.10 -4.51
C HIS A 520 -1.83 -2.02 -3.26
N ALA A 521 -3.12 -2.36 -3.36
CA ALA A 521 -4.04 -2.33 -2.23
C ALA A 521 -3.66 -3.32 -1.12
N LYS A 522 -3.14 -4.49 -1.49
CA LYS A 522 -2.62 -5.48 -0.53
C LYS A 522 -1.39 -4.98 0.21
N VAL A 523 -0.52 -4.23 -0.46
CA VAL A 523 0.65 -3.60 0.18
C VAL A 523 0.19 -2.53 1.18
N LEU A 524 -0.75 -1.67 0.78
CA LEU A 524 -1.30 -0.64 1.66
C LEU A 524 -1.99 -1.23 2.91
N ALA A 525 -2.74 -2.34 2.75
CA ALA A 525 -3.35 -3.06 3.87
C ALA A 525 -2.34 -3.63 4.87
N GLY A 526 -1.12 -3.94 4.40
CA GLY A 526 -0.04 -4.49 5.22
C GLY A 526 0.58 -3.49 6.21
N PHE A 527 0.46 -2.17 5.97
CA PHE A 527 1.04 -1.17 6.87
C PHE A 527 0.35 -1.16 8.24
N GLN A 528 1.15 -0.96 9.28
CA GLN A 528 0.71 -0.82 10.68
C GLN A 528 1.06 0.58 11.20
N ILE A 529 0.62 1.60 10.47
CA ILE A 529 0.85 3.00 10.80
C ILE A 529 -0.34 3.53 11.63
N ARG A 530 -0.06 4.45 12.55
CA ARG A 530 -1.01 5.10 13.45
C ARG A 530 -0.75 6.60 13.53
N VAL A 531 -1.69 7.40 13.04
CA VAL A 531 -1.59 8.87 12.91
C VAL A 531 -2.76 9.52 13.66
N PRO A 532 -2.52 10.57 14.47
CA PRO A 532 -1.25 11.28 14.66
C PRO A 532 -0.30 10.71 15.74
N SER A 533 -0.69 9.69 16.51
CA SER A 533 0.04 9.24 17.70
C SER A 533 1.49 8.82 17.47
N MET A 534 1.79 8.05 16.40
CA MET A 534 3.19 7.68 16.11
C MET A 534 4.03 8.89 15.74
N ILE A 535 3.44 9.88 15.07
CA ILE A 535 4.14 11.11 14.66
C ILE A 535 4.40 11.99 15.88
N ILE A 536 3.41 12.16 16.76
CA ILE A 536 3.59 12.87 18.05
C ILE A 536 4.70 12.21 18.87
N ARG A 537 4.71 10.87 18.93
CA ARG A 537 5.77 10.12 19.62
C ARG A 537 7.15 10.40 19.01
N ARG A 538 7.28 10.41 17.68
CA ARG A 538 8.52 10.77 16.99
C ARG A 538 8.96 12.19 17.34
N ASP A 539 8.04 13.16 17.27
CA ASP A 539 8.32 14.57 17.56
C ASP A 539 8.80 14.78 19.01
N ASN A 540 8.41 13.89 19.93
CA ASN A 540 8.90 13.85 21.31
C ASN A 540 10.24 13.09 21.50
N ILE A 541 10.47 12.00 20.75
CA ILE A 541 11.71 11.18 20.86
C ILE A 541 12.96 11.94 20.37
N GLY A 542 12.82 12.76 19.33
CA GLY A 542 13.90 13.62 18.81
C GLY A 542 14.46 14.62 19.83
N ARG A 543 13.89 14.67 21.04
CA ARG A 543 14.25 15.59 22.14
C ARG A 543 14.93 14.93 23.33
N THR A 544 15.23 13.63 23.29
CA THR A 544 15.95 13.01 24.41
C THR A 544 17.33 13.66 24.51
N PRO A 545 17.66 14.41 25.58
CA PRO A 545 18.99 14.99 25.70
C PRO A 545 20.02 13.86 25.73
N GLN A 546 21.10 14.00 24.95
CA GLN A 546 22.23 13.06 24.94
C GLN A 546 22.85 12.84 26.34
N SER A 547 22.53 13.70 27.31
CA SER A 547 22.94 13.57 28.71
C SER A 547 22.22 12.45 29.49
N GLN A 548 21.07 11.94 29.04
CA GLN A 548 20.43 10.76 29.65
C GLN A 548 20.86 9.43 29.02
N ILE A 549 21.53 9.45 27.87
CA ILE A 549 22.08 8.24 27.22
C ILE A 549 23.47 7.90 27.79
N MET A 550 24.23 8.90 28.28
CA MET A 550 25.53 8.67 28.92
C MET A 550 25.46 8.24 30.39
N ALA A 551 24.36 8.52 31.11
CA ALA A 551 24.17 8.03 32.48
C ALA A 551 23.84 6.53 32.56
N ALA A 552 23.44 5.91 31.44
CA ALA A 552 23.14 4.48 31.36
C ALA A 552 24.35 3.60 30.97
N HIS A 553 25.51 4.20 30.67
CA HIS A 553 26.72 3.47 30.26
C HIS A 553 27.82 3.38 31.34
N VAL A 554 27.56 3.82 32.58
CA VAL A 554 28.50 3.63 33.70
C VAL A 554 27.81 2.90 34.84
N TYR A 555 27.40 1.66 34.60
CA TYR A 555 27.29 0.67 35.67
C TYR A 555 27.36 -0.75 35.09
N THR A 556 28.58 -1.26 34.93
CA THR A 556 28.84 -2.69 34.79
C THR A 556 29.12 -3.26 36.19
N PRO A 557 28.27 -4.15 36.74
CA PRO A 557 28.61 -4.84 37.98
C PRO A 557 29.76 -5.84 37.71
N PRO A 558 30.73 -6.01 38.62
CA PRO A 558 31.86 -6.90 38.40
C PRO A 558 31.40 -8.37 38.46
N SER A 559 31.80 -9.16 37.46
CA SER A 559 31.61 -10.61 37.44
C SER A 559 32.64 -11.29 38.37
N PRO A 560 32.25 -12.33 39.14
CA PRO A 560 33.17 -13.09 39.97
C PRO A 560 33.82 -14.19 39.12
N ASN A 561 35.11 -14.06 38.78
CA ASN A 561 36.11 -15.14 38.84
C ASN A 561 37.43 -14.80 38.12
N ALA A 562 38.52 -14.96 38.90
CA ALA A 562 39.93 -15.24 38.53
C ALA A 562 40.88 -14.07 38.18
N PRO A 563 42.22 -14.24 38.33
CA PRO A 563 42.97 -14.57 39.55
C PRO A 563 44.11 -13.55 39.86
N LYS A 564 44.78 -13.76 41.01
CA LYS A 564 45.79 -12.94 41.70
C LYS A 564 47.08 -12.61 40.90
N SER A 565 47.65 -11.41 41.10
CA SER A 565 49.10 -11.19 41.39
C SER A 565 49.52 -9.71 41.59
N GLY A 566 50.31 -9.45 42.64
CA GLY A 566 51.31 -8.37 42.78
C GLY A 566 50.83 -6.98 43.25
N GLN A 567 51.09 -6.53 44.50
CA GLN A 567 52.31 -5.82 44.98
C GLN A 567 52.48 -4.39 44.42
N VAL A 568 52.83 -3.29 45.10
CA VAL A 568 52.95 -2.75 46.50
C VAL A 568 52.98 -1.19 46.34
N ILE A 569 52.84 -0.46 47.46
CA ILE A 569 53.31 0.93 47.79
C ILE A 569 52.25 2.04 47.55
N ASN A 570 51.54 2.62 48.53
CA ASN A 570 51.85 3.31 49.80
C ASN A 570 52.10 4.84 49.64
N MET A 571 51.20 5.69 50.15
CA MET A 571 51.43 6.76 51.16
C MET A 571 50.40 7.92 51.11
N ASN A 572 49.74 8.14 52.26
CA ASN A 572 49.51 9.38 53.04
C ASN A 572 49.08 10.69 52.31
N SER A 573 48.13 11.50 52.79
CA SER A 573 47.89 11.97 54.16
C SER A 573 46.60 12.82 54.27
N HIS A 574 46.03 12.83 55.50
CA HIS A 574 45.30 13.89 56.25
C HIS A 574 44.32 14.87 55.54
N GLY A 575 43.15 15.22 56.07
CA GLY A 575 42.63 15.08 57.43
C GLY A 575 41.17 15.54 57.56
N ASN A 576 40.64 15.30 58.76
CA ASN A 576 39.26 15.51 59.22
C ASN A 576 38.71 16.94 59.03
N THR A 577 37.44 17.05 58.63
CA THR A 577 36.44 17.87 59.34
C THR A 577 35.06 17.24 59.17
N ALA A 578 34.33 17.17 60.30
CA ALA A 578 33.01 16.58 60.41
C ALA A 578 31.92 17.49 59.82
N ASN A 579 30.91 16.90 59.18
CA ASN A 579 29.56 17.46 59.17
C ASN A 579 28.53 16.33 59.07
N ALA A 580 27.75 16.18 60.13
CA ALA A 580 26.57 15.34 60.19
C ALA A 580 25.40 16.09 59.54
N MET A 581 24.72 15.48 58.58
CA MET A 581 23.35 15.85 58.20
C MET A 581 22.51 14.62 57.86
N ASN A 582 21.59 14.33 58.78
CA ASN A 582 20.25 13.76 58.64
C ASN A 582 19.94 12.85 57.45
N GLY A 583 19.77 11.56 57.76
CA GLY A 583 19.01 10.64 56.92
C GLY A 583 17.53 10.99 56.92
N TYR A 584 17.01 11.41 55.76
CA TYR A 584 15.57 11.45 55.52
C TYR A 584 15.09 10.04 55.15
N THR A 585 14.37 9.38 56.05
CA THR A 585 13.55 8.21 55.71
C THR A 585 12.35 8.69 54.89
N MET A 586 12.28 8.23 53.64
CA MET A 586 11.19 8.52 52.70
C MET A 586 9.83 8.14 53.26
N SER A 587 8.82 9.00 53.05
CA SER A 587 7.45 8.72 53.49
C SER A 587 6.85 7.53 52.73
N PRO A 588 5.88 6.79 53.32
CA PRO A 588 5.19 5.67 52.65
C PRO A 588 4.53 6.06 51.30
N LEU A 589 4.09 7.32 51.16
CA LEU A 589 3.56 7.85 49.91
C LEU A 589 4.65 7.98 48.83
N GLN A 590 5.82 8.52 49.19
CA GLN A 590 6.96 8.61 48.27
C GLN A 590 7.51 7.23 47.88
N GLN A 591 7.47 6.25 48.80
CA GLN A 591 7.82 4.86 48.48
C GLN A 591 6.83 4.23 47.50
N ARG A 592 5.53 4.51 47.64
CA ARG A 592 4.49 4.04 46.73
C ARG A 592 4.60 4.67 45.34
N GLU A 593 4.90 5.96 45.27
CA GLU A 593 5.16 6.68 44.01
C GLU A 593 6.39 6.13 43.30
N LEU A 594 7.49 5.88 44.02
CA LEU A 594 8.68 5.25 43.44
C LEU A 594 8.39 3.84 42.93
N MET A 595 7.64 3.03 43.69
CA MET A 595 7.26 1.69 43.26
C MET A 595 6.38 1.71 42.01
N GLN A 596 5.43 2.64 41.91
CA GLN A 596 4.63 2.85 40.69
C GLN A 596 5.49 3.29 39.51
N LYS A 597 6.49 4.15 39.75
CA LYS A 597 7.43 4.61 38.74
C LYS A 597 8.33 3.48 38.23
N GLU A 598 8.79 2.60 39.11
CA GLU A 598 9.56 1.39 38.74
C GLU A 598 8.71 0.37 37.97
N ILE A 599 7.45 0.17 38.35
CA ILE A 599 6.53 -0.71 37.62
C ILE A 599 6.29 -0.16 36.21
N PHE A 600 6.05 1.14 36.10
CA PHE A 600 5.90 1.83 34.81
C PHE A 600 7.15 1.73 33.95
N GLU A 601 8.36 1.88 34.52
CA GLU A 601 9.62 1.71 33.78
C GLU A 601 9.85 0.26 33.33
N LYS A 602 9.55 -0.73 34.17
CA LYS A 602 9.63 -2.16 33.78
C LYS A 602 8.65 -2.50 32.67
N GLU A 603 7.44 -1.96 32.72
CA GLU A 603 6.42 -2.16 31.69
C GLU A 603 6.82 -1.47 30.39
N ARG A 604 7.30 -0.23 30.46
CA ARG A 604 7.88 0.51 29.32
C ARG A 604 9.04 -0.24 28.68
N LEU A 605 9.99 -0.77 29.46
CA LEU A 605 11.12 -1.54 28.96
C LEU A 605 10.69 -2.88 28.33
N SER A 606 9.68 -3.54 28.90
CA SER A 606 9.09 -4.75 28.32
C SER A 606 8.40 -4.46 26.98
N LEU A 607 7.67 -3.35 26.89
CA LEU A 607 7.03 -2.88 25.65
C LEU A 607 8.05 -2.45 24.59
N LEU A 608 9.14 -1.78 24.99
CA LEU A 608 10.24 -1.43 24.10
C LEU A 608 11.00 -2.67 23.60
N LYS A 609 11.18 -3.70 24.44
CA LYS A 609 11.78 -4.97 24.04
C LYS A 609 10.88 -5.73 23.06
N LYS A 610 9.57 -5.75 23.28
CA LYS A 610 8.57 -6.30 22.35
C LYS A 610 8.46 -5.52 21.04
N ALA A 611 8.71 -4.21 21.07
CA ALA A 611 8.75 -3.36 19.88
C ALA A 611 10.05 -3.55 19.08
N GLY A 612 11.19 -3.73 19.78
CA GLY A 612 12.51 -3.92 19.20
C GLY A 612 12.65 -5.13 18.27
N ASP A 613 11.90 -6.20 18.53
CA ASP A 613 11.97 -7.44 17.73
C ASP A 613 11.34 -7.28 16.32
N ASN A 614 10.57 -6.21 16.07
CA ASN A 614 9.98 -5.88 14.74
C ASN A 614 10.38 -4.48 14.22
N GLN A 615 11.16 -3.70 14.97
CA GLN A 615 11.44 -2.29 14.70
C GLN A 615 12.43 -1.98 13.55
N PRO A 616 13.48 -2.77 13.27
CA PRO A 616 14.47 -2.39 12.27
C PRO A 616 13.90 -2.34 10.84
N GLU A 617 12.88 -3.14 10.54
CA GLU A 617 12.22 -3.10 9.23
C GLU A 617 11.17 -2.01 9.15
N VAL A 618 10.36 -1.80 10.20
CA VAL A 618 9.31 -0.77 10.22
C VAL A 618 9.89 0.64 10.25
N GLU A 619 10.96 0.90 11.01
CA GLU A 619 11.63 2.21 11.02
C GLU A 619 12.41 2.47 9.74
N LYS A 620 12.98 1.45 9.09
CA LYS A 620 13.67 1.60 7.79
C LYS A 620 12.66 1.76 6.63
N LEU A 621 11.48 1.16 6.76
CA LEU A 621 10.36 1.36 5.84
C LEU A 621 9.69 2.72 6.07
N MET A 622 9.49 3.15 7.33
CA MET A 622 8.99 4.48 7.68
C MET A 622 10.00 5.58 7.33
N ALA A 623 11.30 5.36 7.52
CA ALA A 623 12.33 6.28 7.04
C ALA A 623 12.32 6.38 5.51
N LYS A 624 12.12 5.28 4.77
CA LYS A 624 11.92 5.35 3.31
C LYS A 624 10.58 5.98 2.90
N TYR A 625 9.55 5.87 3.72
CA TYR A 625 8.21 6.43 3.47
C TYR A 625 8.11 7.92 3.85
N LEU A 626 8.94 8.37 4.80
CA LEU A 626 8.96 9.73 5.34
C LEU A 626 10.19 10.55 4.89
N ALA A 627 11.24 9.93 4.33
CA ALA A 627 12.38 10.62 3.71
C ALA A 627 12.20 10.87 2.21
N VAL A 628 11.01 10.55 1.67
CA VAL A 628 10.56 11.11 0.40
C VAL A 628 9.95 12.42 0.77
#